data_AF-A0A3C0WIT7-F1
#
_entry.id   AF-A0A3C0WIT7-F1
#
_cell.length_a   1.000
_cell.length_b   1.000
_cell.length_c   1.000
_cell.angle_alpha   90.00
_cell.angle_beta   90.00
_cell.angle_gamma   90.00
#
_symmetry.space_group_name_H-M   'P 1'
#
loop_
_entity.id
_entity.type
_entity.pdbx_description
1 polymer ?
#
loop_
_entity_poly.entity_id
_entity_poly.type
_entity_poly.pdbx_seq_one_letter_code
_entity_poly.pdbx_strand_id
1 'polypeptide(L)' 'RDFNPERYDEPGQIISGEKYTILGTRTDNFDFGKAKSLAEDAIVAHPDMGAMIGLFAYNPPNMLEALKSADKIGQIKVIG' A
#
# COMPACT_ATOMS: atom_id res chain seq x y z
N ARG A 1 10.20 -16.85 19.10
CA ARG A 1 9.90 -17.37 17.74
C ARG A 1 11.24 -17.45 17.03
N ASP A 2 11.63 -18.61 16.50
CA ASP A 2 12.92 -18.76 15.85
C ASP A 2 12.96 -17.99 14.53
N PHE A 3 14.14 -17.48 14.19
CA PHE A 3 14.39 -16.81 12.91
C PHE A 3 14.21 -17.81 11.78
N ASN A 4 13.27 -17.55 10.87
CA ASN A 4 13.11 -18.29 9.63
C ASN A 4 13.27 -17.31 8.45
N PRO A 5 14.33 -17.43 7.63
CA PRO A 5 14.59 -16.54 6.50
C PRO A 5 13.54 -16.64 5.39
N GLU A 6 12.77 -17.73 5.31
CA GLU A 6 11.70 -17.92 4.31
C GLU A 6 10.46 -17.06 4.57
N ARG A 7 10.40 -16.35 5.71
CA ARG A 7 9.29 -15.44 6.05
C ARG A 7 9.54 -14.00 5.62
N TYR A 8 10.52 -13.79 4.75
CA TYR A 8 10.82 -12.49 4.19
C TYR A 8 10.10 -12.31 2.86
N ASP A 9 9.19 -11.36 2.83
CA ASP A 9 8.53 -10.90 1.61
C ASP A 9 9.33 -9.73 1.04
N GLU A 10 9.90 -9.92 -0.16
CA GLU A 10 10.68 -8.88 -0.82
C GLU A 10 9.76 -7.69 -1.20
N PRO A 11 10.12 -6.44 -0.83
CA PRO A 11 9.34 -5.27 -1.19
C PRO A 11 9.12 -5.15 -2.70
N GLY A 12 7.90 -4.78 -3.09
CA GLY A 12 7.51 -4.63 -4.48
C GLY A 12 7.19 -5.93 -5.24
N GLN A 13 7.42 -7.11 -4.66
CA GLN A 13 6.99 -8.37 -5.27
C GLN A 13 5.48 -8.56 -5.14
N ILE A 14 4.91 -9.19 -6.17
CA ILE A 14 3.51 -9.63 -6.14
C ILE A 14 3.43 -10.93 -5.36
N ILE A 15 2.51 -11.00 -4.39
CA ILE A 15 2.25 -12.20 -3.61
C ILE A 15 0.79 -12.59 -3.81
N SER A 16 0.58 -13.74 -4.45
CA SER A 16 -0.76 -14.27 -4.71
C SER A 16 -1.15 -15.31 -3.66
N GLY A 17 -2.29 -15.08 -3.00
CA GLY A 17 -2.98 -16.07 -2.17
C GLY A 17 -4.31 -16.49 -2.80
N GLU A 18 -5.02 -17.39 -2.14
CA GLU A 18 -6.31 -17.92 -2.64
C GLU A 18 -7.41 -16.86 -2.78
N LYS A 19 -7.38 -15.81 -1.95
CA LYS A 19 -8.43 -14.78 -1.88
C LYS A 19 -7.99 -13.39 -2.28
N TYR A 20 -6.70 -13.09 -2.12
CA TYR A 20 -6.15 -11.75 -2.30
C TYR A 20 -4.80 -11.85 -3.01
N THR A 21 -4.49 -10.83 -3.80
CA THR A 21 -3.16 -10.61 -4.36
C THR A 21 -2.61 -9.32 -3.77
N ILE A 22 -1.46 -9.42 -3.12
CA ILE A 22 -0.69 -8.26 -2.66
C ILE A 22 0.10 -7.76 -3.87
N LEU A 23 -0.21 -6.57 -4.35
CA LEU A 23 0.44 -5.96 -5.52
C LEU A 23 1.89 -5.52 -5.23
N GLY A 24 2.21 -5.30 -3.96
CA GLY A 24 3.55 -5.06 -3.49
C GLY A 24 3.59 -4.23 -2.21
N THR A 25 4.65 -4.41 -1.43
CA THR A 25 4.97 -3.57 -0.27
C THR A 25 5.87 -2.42 -0.70
N ARG A 26 5.51 -1.17 -0.36
CA ARG A 26 6.32 0.03 -0.66
C ARG A 26 6.86 0.64 0.63
N THR A 27 8.10 1.11 0.60
CA THR A 27 8.79 1.67 1.76
C THR A 27 9.10 3.16 1.55
N ASP A 28 8.53 3.99 2.40
CA ASP A 28 8.66 5.45 2.34
C ASP A 28 9.84 6.00 3.19
N ASN A 29 10.52 5.17 3.97
CA ASN A 29 11.63 5.56 4.86
C ASN A 29 11.23 6.63 5.90
N PHE A 30 10.00 6.59 6.41
CA PHE A 30 9.42 7.59 7.32
C PHE A 30 9.31 9.00 6.71
N ASP A 31 9.35 9.09 5.38
CA ASP A 31 9.08 10.32 4.65
C ASP A 31 7.60 10.37 4.28
N PHE A 32 6.90 11.33 4.88
CA PHE A 32 5.45 11.49 4.76
C PHE A 32 5.07 11.94 3.35
N GLY A 33 5.89 12.79 2.73
CA GLY A 33 5.70 13.22 1.34
C GLY A 33 5.84 12.03 0.39
N LYS A 34 6.87 11.19 0.62
CA LYS A 34 7.07 9.96 -0.15
C LYS A 34 5.93 8.95 0.06
N ALA A 35 5.39 8.83 1.26
CA ALA A 35 4.25 7.94 1.53
C ALA A 35 3.02 8.31 0.68
N LYS A 36 2.74 9.60 0.54
CA LYS A 36 1.67 10.10 -0.35
C LYS A 36 1.98 9.83 -1.82
N SER A 37 3.16 10.20 -2.30
CA SER A 37 3.52 9.99 -3.72
C SER A 37 3.51 8.51 -4.12
N LEU A 38 3.95 7.61 -3.24
CA LEU A 38 3.87 6.17 -3.49
C LEU A 38 2.42 5.66 -3.60
N ALA A 39 1.48 6.25 -2.84
CA ALA A 39 0.07 5.93 -2.96
C ALA A 39 -0.52 6.46 -4.27
N GLU A 40 -0.15 7.67 -4.69
CA GLU A 40 -0.52 8.26 -5.98
C GLU A 40 -0.03 7.37 -7.14
N ASP A 41 1.23 6.96 -7.13
CA ASP A 41 1.81 6.05 -8.11
C ASP A 41 1.06 4.70 -8.16
N ALA A 42 0.70 4.15 -7.00
CA ALA A 42 -0.04 2.88 -6.93
C ALA A 42 -1.45 2.99 -7.51
N ILE A 43 -2.15 4.10 -7.27
CA ILE A 43 -3.49 4.37 -7.84
C ILE A 43 -3.43 4.42 -9.37
N VAL A 44 -2.39 5.06 -9.93
CA VAL A 44 -2.19 5.16 -11.39
C VAL A 44 -1.80 3.81 -11.99
N ALA A 45 -0.90 3.07 -11.33
CA ALA A 45 -0.41 1.79 -11.81
C ALA A 45 -1.47 0.67 -11.73
N HIS A 46 -2.39 0.75 -10.75
CA HIS A 46 -3.36 -0.29 -10.45
C HIS A 46 -4.77 0.29 -10.29
N PRO A 47 -5.45 0.64 -11.41
CA PRO A 47 -6.75 1.29 -11.37
C PRO A 47 -7.87 0.42 -10.81
N ASP A 48 -7.65 -0.90 -10.71
CA ASP A 48 -8.54 -1.93 -10.16
C ASP A 48 -8.20 -2.35 -8.72
N MET A 49 -7.23 -1.68 -8.08
CA MET A 49 -6.82 -1.97 -6.71
C MET A 49 -7.99 -1.81 -5.73
N GLY A 50 -8.27 -2.87 -4.95
CA GLY A 50 -9.38 -2.87 -3.99
C GLY A 50 -9.08 -2.19 -2.65
N ALA A 51 -7.82 -2.18 -2.21
CA ALA A 51 -7.44 -1.62 -0.91
C ALA A 51 -5.96 -1.21 -0.83
N MET A 52 -5.67 -0.24 0.03
CA MET A 52 -4.34 0.12 0.51
C MET A 52 -4.24 -0.12 2.02
N ILE A 53 -3.09 -0.61 2.48
CA ILE A 53 -2.82 -0.96 3.88
C ILE A 53 -1.68 -0.08 4.38
N GLY A 54 -1.95 0.75 5.37
CA GLY A 54 -0.96 1.55 6.08
C GLY A 54 -0.35 0.76 7.24
N LEU A 55 0.96 0.52 7.19
CA LEU A 55 1.67 -0.25 8.23
C LEU A 55 2.03 0.60 9.46
N PHE A 56 2.09 1.91 9.29
CA PHE A 56 2.31 2.88 10.35
C PHE A 56 1.17 3.90 10.38
N ALA A 57 0.93 4.51 11.54
CA ALA A 57 -0.19 5.43 11.77
C ALA A 57 -0.27 6.62 10.79
N TYR A 58 0.86 7.03 10.20
CA TYR A 58 0.89 8.11 9.20
C TYR A 58 0.56 7.64 7.78
N ASN A 59 0.66 6.35 7.45
CA ASN A 59 0.38 5.89 6.10
C ASN A 59 -1.11 6.04 5.73
N PRO A 60 -2.09 5.60 6.55
CA PRO A 60 -3.52 5.73 6.22
C PRO A 60 -3.98 7.16 5.88
N PRO A 61 -3.65 8.21 6.67
CA PRO A 61 -4.06 9.57 6.30
C PRO A 61 -3.41 10.06 4.99
N ASN A 62 -2.14 9.74 4.73
CA ASN A 62 -1.47 10.10 3.47
C ASN A 62 -2.08 9.37 2.26
N MET A 63 -2.44 8.09 2.40
CA MET A 63 -3.15 7.32 1.38
C MET A 63 -4.54 7.91 1.10
N LEU A 64 -5.25 8.34 2.14
CA LEU A 64 -6.56 8.98 1.99
C LEU A 64 -6.45 10.32 1.25
N GLU A 65 -5.41 11.10 1.50
CA GLU A 65 -5.14 12.31 0.72
C GLU A 65 -4.87 12.02 -0.77
N ALA A 66 -4.08 11.00 -1.07
CA ALA A 66 -3.81 10.57 -2.45
C ALA A 66 -5.11 10.15 -3.17
N LEU A 67 -5.96 9.36 -2.49
CA LEU A 67 -7.27 8.98 -3.02
C LEU A 67 -8.20 10.18 -3.25
N LYS A 68 -8.13 11.19 -2.38
CA LYS A 68 -8.89 12.42 -2.54
C LYS A 68 -8.43 13.21 -3.76
N SER A 69 -7.11 13.33 -3.97
CA SER A 69 -6.54 13.98 -5.18
C SER A 69 -6.90 13.25 -6.47
N ALA A 70 -7.11 11.94 -6.42
CA ALA A 70 -7.43 11.10 -7.57
C ALA A 70 -8.95 10.86 -7.78
N ASP A 71 -9.83 11.47 -6.97
CA ASP A 71 -11.28 11.21 -6.98
C ASP A 71 -11.65 9.71 -6.82
N LYS A 72 -10.87 8.99 -6.02
CA LYS A 72 -11.01 7.53 -5.75
C LYS A 72 -11.52 7.19 -4.36
N ILE A 73 -11.94 8.19 -3.58
CA ILE A 73 -12.54 7.97 -2.25
C ILE A 73 -13.75 7.04 -2.36
N GLY A 74 -13.80 6.02 -1.49
CA GLY A 74 -14.86 5.02 -1.47
C GLY A 74 -14.76 3.93 -2.54
N GLN A 75 -13.92 4.10 -3.58
CA GLN A 75 -13.63 3.06 -4.56
C GLN A 75 -12.50 2.13 -4.07
N ILE A 76 -11.47 2.72 -3.46
CA ILE A 76 -10.33 1.99 -2.87
C ILE A 76 -10.44 2.08 -1.35
N LYS A 77 -10.42 0.94 -0.66
CA LYS A 77 -10.47 0.91 0.81
C LYS A 77 -9.11 1.29 1.40
N VAL A 78 -9.11 1.98 2.53
CA VAL A 78 -7.90 2.26 3.31
C VAL A 78 -8.01 1.56 4.66
N ILE A 79 -6.96 0.82 5.03
CA ILE A 79 -6.85 0.08 6.29
C ILE A 79 -5.58 0.58 7.00
N GLY A 80 -5.64 0.75 8.32
CA GLY A 80 -4.57 1.32 9.14
C GLY A 80 -4.51 0.78 10.56
#